data_AF-A0A6P0Y1I7-F1
#
_entry.id   AF-A0A6P0Y1I7-F1
#
_cell.length_a   1.000
_cell.length_b   1.000
_cell.length_c   1.000
_cell.angle_alpha   90.00
_cell.angle_beta   90.00
_cell.angle_gamma   90.00
#
_symmetry.space_group_name_H-M   'P 1'
#
loop_
_entity.id
_entity.type
_entity.pdbx_description
1 polymer ?
#
loop_
_entity_poly.entity_id
_entity_poly.type
_entity_poly.pdbx_seq_one_letter_code
_entity_poly.pdbx_strand_id
1 'polypeptide(L)'
;MSNVEDSLTYSAFYCYEVQPSRYRGQDARATRFSLFRLYIIVINLGAVMGKLVTLNIDGGFQQGFSVRGEIWQDVDSIKNEPNLAIASKSAHLPPHSEILEQYRHWQSLYTNLDLFYSNRLKRKGGFTNYSDRDKAFEGCKNAANLLSKTFHTWLDSSDFQLIEILLRNYLDKSESTRILLATENYGLRRLPWHEWDLLKDFPKSDIVLAFRSPFVRQFSDFSVS
;
A
#
# COMPACT_ATOMS: atom_id res chain seq x y z
N MET A 1 -18.30 13.30 2.87
CA MET A 1 -17.25 13.87 2.01
C MET A 1 -16.04 12.94 2.00
N SER A 2 -16.30 11.71 1.57
CA SER A 2 -15.40 10.56 1.55
C SER A 2 -15.49 9.98 0.14
N ASN A 3 -14.39 9.41 -0.37
CA ASN A 3 -14.26 8.73 -1.69
C ASN A 3 -13.52 9.51 -2.78
N VAL A 4 -12.35 10.10 -2.48
CA VAL A 4 -11.36 10.44 -3.51
C VAL A 4 -9.99 9.79 -3.23
N GLU A 5 -9.71 9.36 -2.00
CA GLU A 5 -8.38 8.86 -1.61
C GLU A 5 -8.12 7.37 -1.96
N ASP A 6 -9.17 6.55 -2.07
CA ASP A 6 -9.03 5.11 -2.39
C ASP A 6 -8.65 4.83 -3.87
N SER A 7 -8.68 5.85 -4.74
CA SER A 7 -8.31 5.67 -6.15
C SER A 7 -6.80 5.76 -6.42
N LEU A 8 -6.02 6.26 -5.46
CA LEU A 8 -4.59 6.54 -5.66
C LEU A 8 -3.70 5.31 -5.42
N THR A 9 -4.09 4.37 -4.56
CA THR A 9 -3.40 3.08 -4.39
C THR A 9 -3.62 2.14 -5.59
N TYR A 10 -4.76 2.28 -6.28
CA TYR A 10 -5.04 1.59 -7.54
C TYR A 10 -4.29 2.17 -8.75
N SER A 11 -3.75 3.39 -8.64
CA SER A 11 -3.15 4.13 -9.76
C SER A 11 -1.73 3.67 -10.10
N ALA A 12 -0.98 3.09 -9.16
CA ALA A 12 0.33 2.46 -9.45
C ALA A 12 0.19 1.28 -10.43
N PHE A 13 -0.92 0.55 -10.36
CA PHE A 13 -1.21 -0.58 -11.27
C PHE A 13 -1.47 -0.15 -12.72
N TYR A 14 -1.99 1.06 -12.96
CA TYR A 14 -2.34 1.51 -14.31
C TYR A 14 -1.13 1.75 -15.23
N CYS A 15 0.06 2.10 -14.71
CA CYS A 15 1.26 2.18 -15.55
C CYS A 15 1.90 0.79 -15.83
N TYR A 16 1.50 -0.28 -15.11
CA TYR A 16 1.93 -1.65 -15.39
C TYR A 16 0.96 -2.43 -16.30
N GLU A 17 -0.35 -2.17 -16.23
CA GLU A 17 -1.37 -2.98 -16.95
C GLU A 17 -1.69 -2.54 -18.38
N VAL A 18 -1.28 -1.35 -18.83
CA VAL A 18 -1.54 -0.91 -20.22
C VAL A 18 -0.39 -1.32 -21.14
N GLN A 19 -0.30 -2.62 -21.45
CA GLN A 19 0.32 -3.05 -22.70
C GLN A 19 -0.65 -2.68 -23.85
N PRO A 20 -0.23 -1.91 -24.87
CA PRO A 20 -1.06 -1.72 -26.05
C PRO A 20 -1.08 -3.04 -26.83
N SER A 21 -1.99 -3.93 -26.46
CA SER A 21 -2.34 -5.07 -27.30
C SER A 21 -2.86 -4.52 -28.63
N ARG A 22 -2.18 -4.90 -29.71
CA ARG A 22 -2.64 -4.72 -31.09
C ARG A 22 -4.00 -5.41 -31.25
N TYR A 23 -5.11 -4.73 -30.95
CA TYR A 23 -6.44 -5.21 -31.30
C TYR A 23 -6.85 -4.65 -32.66
N ARG A 24 -6.46 -5.41 -33.70
CA ARG A 24 -7.17 -5.50 -34.97
C ARG A 24 -8.33 -6.48 -34.76
N GLY A 25 -9.56 -6.04 -35.04
CA GLY A 25 -10.68 -6.93 -35.39
C GLY A 25 -11.54 -7.43 -34.24
N GLN A 26 -12.81 -7.00 -34.28
CA GLN A 26 -14.04 -7.74 -33.93
C GLN A 26 -13.89 -9.09 -33.20
N ASP A 27 -14.32 -9.16 -31.94
CA ASP A 27 -15.48 -9.96 -31.53
C ASP A 27 -15.64 -10.07 -30.00
N ALA A 28 -16.91 -10.13 -29.60
CA ALA A 28 -17.50 -10.52 -28.32
C ALA A 28 -16.57 -10.92 -27.15
N ARG A 29 -16.68 -10.17 -26.02
CA ARG A 29 -16.87 -10.66 -24.62
C ARG A 29 -16.65 -9.53 -23.61
N ALA A 30 -17.46 -8.48 -23.72
CA ALA A 30 -17.57 -7.44 -22.69
C ALA A 30 -18.52 -7.88 -21.57
N THR A 31 -18.22 -8.98 -20.85
CA THR A 31 -19.00 -9.38 -19.67
C THR A 31 -18.24 -10.31 -18.71
N ARG A 32 -16.97 -10.01 -18.40
CA ARG A 32 -16.25 -10.72 -17.32
C ARG A 32 -15.58 -9.84 -16.27
N PHE A 33 -15.62 -8.51 -16.41
CA PHE A 33 -14.95 -7.61 -15.47
C PHE A 33 -15.83 -7.10 -14.32
N SER A 34 -17.12 -7.47 -14.28
CA SER A 34 -18.02 -7.10 -13.17
C SER A 34 -17.98 -8.07 -11.98
N LEU A 35 -17.33 -9.23 -12.11
CA LEU A 35 -17.29 -10.22 -11.03
C LEU A 35 -16.11 -10.00 -10.07
N PHE A 36 -14.99 -9.42 -10.52
CA PHE A 36 -13.87 -9.07 -9.62
C PHE A 36 -14.21 -7.96 -8.62
N ARG A 37 -15.09 -7.02 -9.02
CA ARG A 37 -15.52 -5.89 -8.19
C ARG A 37 -16.40 -6.30 -7.01
N LEU A 38 -17.11 -7.43 -7.12
CA LEU A 38 -17.86 -8.04 -6.02
C LEU A 38 -17.04 -9.12 -5.29
N TYR A 39 -16.12 -9.82 -5.97
CA TYR A 39 -15.32 -10.88 -5.34
C TYR A 39 -14.35 -10.35 -4.26
N ILE A 40 -13.78 -9.16 -4.45
CA ILE A 40 -12.89 -8.54 -3.44
C ILE A 40 -13.66 -8.01 -2.22
N ILE A 41 -14.91 -7.53 -2.40
CA ILE A 41 -15.74 -7.00 -1.30
C ILE A 41 -16.46 -8.14 -0.55
N VAL A 42 -16.79 -9.25 -1.22
CA VAL A 42 -17.57 -10.36 -0.62
C VAL A 42 -16.70 -11.42 0.07
N ILE A 43 -15.39 -11.52 -0.18
CA ILE A 43 -14.55 -12.56 0.47
C ILE A 43 -14.13 -12.21 1.90
N ASN A 44 -14.17 -10.95 2.32
CA ASN A 44 -13.63 -10.55 3.64
C ASN A 44 -14.67 -10.47 4.77
N LEU A 45 -15.74 -11.27 4.71
CA LEU A 45 -16.72 -11.40 5.81
C LEU A 45 -16.89 -12.83 6.32
N GLY A 46 -15.97 -13.74 5.98
CA GLY A 46 -16.04 -15.13 6.44
C GLY A 46 -14.73 -15.92 6.38
N ALA A 47 -13.57 -15.28 6.57
CA ALA A 47 -12.31 -15.99 6.70
C ALA A 47 -12.07 -16.36 8.18
N VAL A 48 -11.87 -17.64 8.44
CA VAL A 48 -11.34 -18.16 9.70
C VAL A 48 -10.11 -17.35 10.09
N MET A 49 -10.13 -16.80 11.30
CA MET A 49 -9.32 -15.67 11.74
C MET A 49 -7.84 -16.06 11.94
N GLY A 50 -6.95 -15.47 11.14
CA GLY A 50 -5.50 -15.64 11.27
C GLY A 50 -4.84 -14.54 12.10
N LYS A 51 -3.53 -14.34 11.95
CA LYS A 51 -2.79 -13.36 12.76
C LYS A 51 -3.10 -11.92 12.32
N LEU A 52 -3.14 -11.02 13.30
CA LEU A 52 -3.21 -9.58 13.08
C LEU A 52 -1.87 -8.97 13.46
N VAL A 53 -1.29 -8.20 12.55
CA VAL A 53 -0.06 -7.45 12.78
C VAL A 53 -0.41 -5.98 12.83
N THR A 54 0.14 -5.25 13.80
CA THR A 54 0.09 -3.78 13.79
C THR A 54 1.49 -3.22 13.67
N LEU A 55 1.72 -2.40 12.65
CA LEU A 55 2.90 -1.59 12.47
C LEU A 55 2.54 -0.15 12.80
N ASN A 56 2.86 0.29 14.01
CA ASN A 56 2.68 1.68 14.43
C ASN A 56 3.92 2.48 14.03
N ILE A 57 3.76 3.44 13.14
CA ILE A 57 4.82 4.21 12.53
C ILE A 57 4.59 5.70 12.76
N ASP A 58 5.53 6.34 13.46
CA ASP A 58 5.49 7.76 13.76
C ASP A 58 6.79 8.45 13.34
N GLY A 59 6.69 9.70 12.89
CA GLY A 59 7.81 10.49 12.40
C GLY A 59 7.59 11.08 10.99
N GLY A 60 8.68 11.32 10.28
CA GLY A 60 8.66 12.02 9.01
C GLY A 60 9.90 11.79 8.16
N PHE A 61 9.78 12.07 6.85
CA PHE A 61 10.83 11.77 5.88
C PHE A 61 12.14 12.53 6.10
N GLN A 62 12.17 13.62 6.87
CA GLN A 62 13.39 14.38 7.16
C GLN A 62 14.15 13.84 8.37
N GLN A 63 13.45 13.28 9.35
CA GLN A 63 14.01 12.80 10.61
C GLN A 63 13.97 11.26 10.77
N GLY A 64 13.35 10.56 9.82
CA GLY A 64 13.10 9.12 9.90
C GLY A 64 11.79 8.80 10.64
N PHE A 65 11.50 7.51 10.77
CA PHE A 65 10.30 7.02 11.45
C PHE A 65 10.63 5.97 12.48
N SER A 66 10.08 6.14 13.68
CA SER A 66 10.04 5.10 14.70
C SER A 66 8.96 4.09 14.36
N VAL A 67 9.31 2.81 14.35
CA VAL A 67 8.38 1.72 14.05
C VAL A 67 8.26 0.81 15.25
N ARG A 68 7.01 0.50 15.64
CA ARG A 68 6.68 -0.55 16.58
C ARG A 68 5.81 -1.59 15.89
N GLY A 69 6.35 -2.79 15.71
CA GLY A 69 5.62 -3.94 15.20
C GLY A 69 5.13 -4.82 16.34
N GLU A 70 3.85 -5.18 16.31
CA GLU A 70 3.21 -6.04 17.29
C GLU A 70 2.42 -7.14 16.56
N ILE A 71 2.54 -8.37 17.04
CA ILE A 71 1.81 -9.53 16.53
C ILE A 71 0.71 -9.86 17.53
N TRP A 72 -0.51 -10.03 17.02
CA TRP A 72 -1.70 -10.37 17.77
C TRP A 72 -2.27 -11.66 17.19
N GLN A 73 -2.65 -12.58 18.06
CA GLN A 73 -3.43 -13.74 17.67
C GLN A 73 -4.90 -13.33 17.72
N ASP A 74 -5.63 -13.52 16.62
CA ASP A 74 -7.07 -13.31 16.60
C ASP A 74 -7.72 -14.51 17.32
N VAL A 75 -7.72 -14.45 18.65
CA VAL A 75 -8.39 -15.45 19.48
C VAL A 75 -9.87 -15.09 19.44
N ASP A 76 -10.72 -16.04 19.05
CA ASP A 76 -12.19 -15.92 19.16
C ASP A 76 -12.53 -15.15 20.42
N SER A 77 -13.19 -13.99 20.24
CA SER A 77 -13.48 -12.96 21.25
C SER A 77 -14.33 -13.44 22.44
N ILE A 78 -14.52 -14.76 22.55
CA ILE A 78 -15.32 -15.48 23.53
C ILE A 78 -14.58 -15.61 24.87
N LYS A 79 -13.24 -15.57 24.90
CA LYS A 79 -12.48 -15.90 26.14
C LYS A 79 -12.19 -14.75 27.09
N ASN A 80 -12.52 -13.49 26.75
CA ASN A 80 -12.38 -12.35 27.66
C ASN A 80 -10.98 -12.23 28.33
N GLU A 81 -9.93 -12.78 27.70
CA GLU A 81 -8.56 -12.61 28.15
C GLU A 81 -8.03 -11.27 27.63
N PRO A 82 -7.12 -10.60 28.36
CA PRO A 82 -6.50 -9.39 27.86
C PRO A 82 -5.79 -9.72 26.53
N ASN A 83 -6.26 -9.11 25.44
CA ASN A 83 -5.56 -9.13 24.16
C ASN A 83 -4.15 -8.58 24.39
N LEU A 84 -3.18 -9.47 24.52
CA LEU A 84 -1.77 -9.17 24.68
C LEU A 84 -1.08 -9.53 23.36
N ALA A 85 -0.22 -8.62 22.89
CA ALA A 85 0.62 -8.93 21.75
C ALA A 85 1.51 -10.12 22.10
N ILE A 86 1.50 -11.15 21.26
CA ILE A 86 2.32 -12.37 21.47
C ILE A 86 3.80 -12.09 21.18
N ALA A 87 4.10 -11.03 20.44
CA ALA A 87 5.45 -10.56 20.18
C ALA A 87 5.44 -9.08 19.79
N SER A 88 6.53 -8.39 20.11
CA SER A 88 6.75 -7.01 19.66
C SER A 88 8.22 -6.71 19.42
N LYS A 89 8.49 -5.81 18.48
CA LYS A 89 9.81 -5.22 18.23
C LYS A 89 9.68 -3.74 17.91
N SER A 90 10.71 -2.99 18.27
CA SER A 90 10.87 -1.59 17.85
C SER A 90 12.05 -1.50 16.89
N ALA A 91 11.93 -0.62 15.91
CA ALA A 91 12.89 -0.42 14.83
C ALA A 91 12.79 1.02 14.32
N HIS A 92 13.64 1.36 13.36
CA HIS A 92 13.64 2.68 12.75
C HIS A 92 13.71 2.59 11.23
N LEU A 93 12.97 3.45 10.54
CA LEU A 93 13.17 3.70 9.12
C LEU A 93 13.98 4.99 8.98
N PRO A 94 15.12 4.98 8.28
CA PRO A 94 16.00 6.14 8.22
C PRO A 94 15.34 7.33 7.50
N PRO A 95 15.82 8.56 7.70
CA PRO A 95 15.41 9.72 6.90
C PRO A 95 15.57 9.46 5.39
N HIS A 96 14.55 9.81 4.60
CA HIS A 96 14.61 9.68 3.14
C HIS A 96 13.63 10.63 2.43
N SER A 97 13.91 11.93 2.44
CA SER A 97 13.05 12.96 1.83
C SER A 97 12.79 12.75 0.33
N GLU A 98 13.77 12.18 -0.38
CA GLU A 98 13.69 11.99 -1.84
C GLU A 98 12.55 11.04 -2.25
N ILE A 99 12.17 10.06 -1.42
CA ILE A 99 11.06 9.13 -1.74
C ILE A 99 9.76 9.90 -1.95
N LEU A 100 9.50 10.92 -1.14
CA LEU A 100 8.28 11.72 -1.27
C LEU A 100 8.33 12.60 -2.52
N GLU A 101 9.51 13.07 -2.92
CA GLU A 101 9.70 13.83 -4.16
C GLU A 101 9.51 12.95 -5.39
N GLN A 102 10.07 11.75 -5.38
CA GLN A 102 9.87 10.74 -6.42
C GLN A 102 8.39 10.35 -6.54
N TYR A 103 7.69 10.16 -5.42
CA TYR A 103 6.24 9.93 -5.43
C TYR A 103 5.48 11.09 -6.07
N ARG A 104 5.77 12.34 -5.68
CA ARG A 104 5.13 13.53 -6.26
C ARG A 104 5.41 13.65 -7.76
N HIS A 105 6.63 13.34 -8.18
CA HIS A 105 7.03 13.35 -9.58
C HIS A 105 6.26 12.30 -10.39
N TRP A 106 6.25 11.06 -9.92
CA TRP A 106 5.45 9.98 -10.51
C TRP A 106 3.96 10.35 -10.57
N GLN A 107 3.38 10.86 -9.47
CA GLN A 107 1.98 11.26 -9.41
C GLN A 107 1.65 12.36 -10.43
N SER A 108 2.55 13.33 -10.62
CA SER A 108 2.39 14.38 -11.63
C SER A 108 2.37 13.80 -13.04
N LEU A 109 3.32 12.93 -13.37
CA LEU A 109 3.36 12.24 -14.67
C LEU A 109 2.11 11.40 -14.91
N TYR A 110 1.69 10.62 -13.90
CA TYR A 110 0.48 9.81 -13.95
C TYR A 110 -0.77 10.67 -14.21
N THR A 111 -0.92 11.77 -13.47
CA THR A 111 -2.07 12.68 -13.67
C THR A 111 -2.07 13.29 -15.07
N ASN A 112 -0.89 13.57 -15.63
CA ASN A 112 -0.75 14.07 -16.99
C ASN A 112 -1.04 13.01 -18.05
N LEU A 113 -0.91 11.71 -17.75
CA LEU A 113 -1.35 10.65 -18.67
C LEU A 113 -2.84 10.74 -18.96
N ASP A 114 -3.67 11.16 -18.00
CA ASP A 114 -5.11 11.30 -18.23
C ASP A 114 -5.41 12.32 -19.35
N LEU A 115 -4.53 13.31 -19.59
CA LEU A 115 -4.64 14.23 -20.73
C LEU A 115 -4.45 13.55 -22.09
N PHE A 116 -3.75 12.41 -22.14
CA PHE A 116 -3.49 11.64 -23.37
C PHE A 116 -4.52 10.53 -23.63
N TYR A 117 -5.21 10.06 -22.59
CA TYR A 117 -6.11 8.88 -22.65
C TYR A 117 -7.57 9.18 -22.27
N SER A 118 -7.86 10.35 -21.67
CA SER A 118 -9.24 10.74 -21.35
C SER A 118 -9.97 11.28 -22.58
N ASN A 119 -11.04 10.59 -22.96
CA ASN A 119 -11.99 11.07 -23.98
C ASN A 119 -12.84 12.26 -23.48
N ARG A 120 -12.72 12.67 -22.21
CA ARG A 120 -13.57 13.73 -21.61
C ARG A 120 -13.12 15.15 -21.97
N LEU A 121 -11.86 15.33 -22.37
CA LEU A 121 -11.33 16.61 -22.83
C LEU A 121 -11.19 16.57 -24.35
N LYS A 122 -12.22 17.01 -25.08
CA LYS A 122 -12.07 17.39 -26.49
C LYS A 122 -11.02 18.52 -26.56
N ARG A 123 -9.76 18.18 -26.85
CA ARG A 123 -8.67 19.16 -26.86
C ARG A 123 -8.80 20.09 -28.06
N LYS A 124 -8.94 21.39 -27.79
CA LYS A 124 -8.40 22.46 -28.66
C LYS A 124 -6.86 22.41 -28.52
N GLY A 125 -6.16 22.10 -29.60
CA GLY A 125 -4.69 22.07 -29.66
C GLY A 125 -4.12 20.65 -29.66
N GLY A 126 -3.69 20.18 -30.84
CA GLY A 126 -3.29 18.80 -31.08
C GLY A 126 -2.13 18.31 -30.21
N PHE A 127 -2.30 17.13 -29.61
CA PHE A 127 -1.21 16.17 -29.54
C PHE A 127 -1.53 15.13 -30.62
N THR A 128 -0.86 15.25 -31.77
CA THR A 128 -1.22 14.54 -33.00
C THR A 128 -0.41 13.28 -33.24
N ASN A 129 0.52 12.89 -32.36
CA ASN A 129 1.46 11.80 -32.64
C ASN A 129 1.46 10.72 -31.56
N TYR A 130 1.27 9.46 -31.98
CA TYR A 130 1.41 8.25 -31.16
C TYR A 130 2.73 8.22 -30.36
N SER A 131 3.81 8.77 -30.95
CA SER A 131 5.13 8.87 -30.32
C SER A 131 5.16 9.69 -29.01
N ASP A 132 4.36 10.76 -28.89
CA ASP A 132 4.38 11.60 -27.68
C ASP A 132 3.65 10.92 -26.52
N ARG A 133 2.62 10.13 -26.85
CA ARG A 133 1.90 9.28 -25.88
C ARG A 133 2.80 8.17 -25.34
N ASP A 134 3.53 7.47 -26.21
CA ASP A 134 4.44 6.40 -25.81
C ASP A 134 5.56 6.95 -24.90
N LYS A 135 6.12 8.11 -25.24
CA LYS A 135 7.11 8.80 -24.39
C LYS A 135 6.55 9.17 -23.02
N ALA A 136 5.32 9.68 -22.96
CA ALA A 136 4.68 10.04 -21.69
C ALA A 136 4.45 8.79 -20.82
N PHE A 137 3.97 7.70 -21.42
CA PHE A 137 3.77 6.42 -20.73
C PHE A 137 5.09 5.86 -20.20
N GLU A 138 6.12 5.84 -21.03
CA GLU A 138 7.46 5.39 -20.64
C GLU A 138 8.06 6.27 -19.53
N GLY A 139 7.83 7.58 -19.57
CA GLY A 139 8.18 8.49 -18.49
C GLY A 139 7.49 8.15 -17.16
N CYS A 140 6.17 7.93 -17.15
CA CYS A 140 5.45 7.47 -15.96
C CYS A 140 6.04 6.18 -15.41
N LYS A 141 6.24 5.19 -16.28
CA LYS A 141 6.74 3.87 -15.91
C LYS A 141 8.14 3.96 -15.29
N ASN A 142 9.03 4.76 -15.87
CA ASN A 142 10.37 4.96 -15.33
C ASN A 142 10.34 5.65 -13.95
N ALA A 143 9.48 6.65 -13.77
CA ALA A 143 9.30 7.26 -12.45
C ALA A 143 8.72 6.28 -11.41
N ALA A 144 7.78 5.41 -11.81
CA ALA A 144 7.22 4.37 -10.96
C ALA A 144 8.28 3.36 -10.52
N ASN A 145 9.08 2.86 -11.48
CA ASN A 145 10.18 1.93 -11.22
C ASN A 145 11.23 2.53 -10.28
N LEU A 146 11.56 3.81 -10.45
CA LEU A 146 12.50 4.51 -9.57
C LEU A 146 11.96 4.61 -8.15
N LEU A 147 10.68 5.01 -8.00
CA LEU A 147 10.02 5.07 -6.70
C LEU A 147 9.99 3.70 -6.02
N SER A 148 9.58 2.66 -6.75
CA SER A 148 9.53 1.28 -6.27
C SER A 148 10.89 0.81 -5.76
N LYS A 149 11.94 0.96 -6.59
CA LYS A 149 13.31 0.58 -6.22
C LYS A 149 13.81 1.33 -4.98
N THR A 150 13.56 2.63 -4.90
CA THR A 150 13.98 3.46 -3.76
C THR A 150 13.22 3.05 -2.50
N PHE A 151 11.92 2.76 -2.62
CA PHE A 151 11.09 2.26 -1.53
C PHE A 151 11.56 0.90 -1.01
N HIS A 152 11.88 -0.06 -1.89
CA HIS A 152 12.46 -1.34 -1.50
C HIS A 152 13.77 -1.16 -0.75
N THR A 153 14.70 -0.38 -1.31
CA THR A 153 16.01 -0.11 -0.69
C THR A 153 15.86 0.51 0.70
N TRP A 154 14.84 1.35 0.89
CA TRP A 154 14.56 2.01 2.17
C TRP A 154 14.02 1.05 3.22
N LEU A 155 13.12 0.13 2.82
CA LEU A 155 12.64 -0.93 3.70
C LEU A 155 13.74 -1.96 4.02
N ASP A 156 14.67 -2.21 3.11
CA ASP A 156 15.81 -3.13 3.33
C ASP A 156 16.92 -2.54 4.22
N SER A 157 16.71 -1.36 4.80
CA SER A 157 17.66 -0.76 5.73
C SER A 157 17.89 -1.63 6.97
N SER A 158 19.13 -1.64 7.47
CA SER A 158 19.51 -2.38 8.68
C SER A 158 18.65 -2.03 9.89
N ASP A 159 18.22 -0.77 9.96
CA ASP A 159 17.50 -0.23 11.10
C ASP A 159 16.04 -0.70 11.14
N PHE A 160 15.48 -1.16 10.01
CA PHE A 160 14.12 -1.70 9.89
C PHE A 160 14.09 -3.25 9.92
N GLN A 161 15.23 -3.90 9.70
CA GLN A 161 15.36 -5.35 9.59
C GLN A 161 14.75 -6.12 10.77
N LEU A 162 14.76 -5.55 11.99
CA LEU A 162 14.15 -6.17 13.18
C LEU A 162 12.64 -6.41 13.04
N ILE A 163 11.93 -5.54 12.31
CA ILE A 163 10.50 -5.73 12.03
C ILE A 163 10.32 -6.86 11.04
N GLU A 164 11.13 -6.91 9.99
CA GLU A 164 11.02 -7.98 9.00
C GLU A 164 11.32 -9.36 9.62
N ILE A 165 12.36 -9.45 10.46
CA ILE A 165 12.67 -10.68 11.22
C ILE A 165 11.50 -11.06 12.13
N LEU A 166 10.91 -10.11 12.84
CA LEU A 166 9.72 -10.36 13.67
C LEU A 166 8.59 -10.96 12.82
N LEU A 167 8.28 -10.36 11.66
CA LEU A 167 7.20 -10.84 10.81
C LEU A 167 7.51 -12.24 10.26
N ARG A 168 8.72 -12.46 9.74
CA ARG A 168 9.12 -13.77 9.20
C ARG A 168 9.10 -14.90 10.23
N ASN A 169 9.35 -14.58 11.50
CA ASN A 169 9.33 -15.58 12.58
C ASN A 169 7.91 -15.97 13.03
N TYR A 170 6.92 -15.09 12.84
CA TYR A 170 5.57 -15.27 13.38
C TYR A 170 4.52 -15.50 12.31
N LEU A 171 4.74 -15.06 11.07
CA LEU A 171 3.80 -15.26 9.97
C LEU A 171 3.93 -16.67 9.38
N ASP A 172 2.79 -17.23 8.99
CA ASP A 172 2.71 -18.51 8.31
C ASP A 172 2.20 -18.29 6.88
N LYS A 173 2.83 -18.94 5.91
CA LYS A 173 2.50 -18.80 4.48
C LYS A 173 1.10 -19.34 4.13
N SER A 174 0.58 -20.26 4.94
CA SER A 174 -0.70 -20.92 4.78
C SER A 174 -1.86 -20.19 5.48
N GLU A 175 -1.56 -19.31 6.43
CA GLU A 175 -2.54 -18.53 7.19
C GLU A 175 -2.82 -17.17 6.52
N SER A 176 -4.06 -16.70 6.60
CA SER A 176 -4.36 -15.31 6.23
C SER A 176 -3.87 -14.38 7.32
N THR A 177 -3.10 -13.36 6.95
CA THR A 177 -2.60 -12.36 7.91
C THR A 177 -3.04 -10.99 7.48
N ARG A 178 -3.49 -10.17 8.43
CA ARG A 178 -3.75 -8.75 8.17
C ARG A 178 -2.66 -7.90 8.80
N ILE A 179 -2.00 -7.06 8.02
CA ILE A 179 -0.98 -6.13 8.49
C ILE A 179 -1.58 -4.72 8.49
N LEU A 180 -1.81 -4.16 9.66
CA LEU A 180 -2.31 -2.80 9.85
C LEU A 180 -1.13 -1.83 9.90
N LEU A 181 -1.02 -0.97 8.89
CA LEU A 181 -0.08 0.15 8.87
C LEU A 181 -0.73 1.36 9.55
N ALA A 182 -0.45 1.55 10.83
CA ALA A 182 -0.95 2.66 11.62
C ALA A 182 0.04 3.83 11.62
N THR A 183 -0.32 4.93 10.97
CA THR A 183 0.55 6.12 10.91
C THR A 183 -0.28 7.36 10.67
N GLU A 184 0.06 8.50 11.29
CA GLU A 184 -0.56 9.80 11.00
C GLU A 184 0.07 10.50 9.78
N ASN A 185 1.22 10.01 9.29
CA ASN A 185 1.93 10.64 8.18
C ASN A 185 1.27 10.31 6.83
N TYR A 186 0.63 11.32 6.22
CA TYR A 186 -0.04 11.16 4.92
C TYR A 186 0.87 10.77 3.77
N GLY A 187 2.13 11.23 3.76
CA GLY A 187 3.09 10.87 2.73
C GLY A 187 3.45 9.39 2.82
N LEU A 188 3.62 8.87 4.03
CA LEU A 188 3.93 7.47 4.28
C LEU A 188 2.81 6.53 3.80
N ARG A 189 1.54 6.92 4.01
CA ARG A 189 0.37 6.15 3.55
C ARG A 189 0.27 6.01 2.03
N ARG A 190 0.92 6.90 1.28
CA ARG A 190 0.86 6.96 -0.19
C ARG A 190 1.93 6.11 -0.89
N LEU A 191 2.87 5.56 -0.13
CA LEU A 191 3.93 4.70 -0.67
C LEU A 191 3.38 3.33 -1.11
N PRO A 192 4.06 2.64 -2.04
CA PRO A 192 3.59 1.38 -2.60
C PRO A 192 3.81 0.19 -1.64
N TRP A 193 3.17 0.21 -0.47
CA TRP A 193 3.32 -0.84 0.56
C TRP A 193 2.96 -2.24 0.07
N HIS A 194 2.06 -2.36 -0.91
CA HIS A 194 1.72 -3.63 -1.55
C HIS A 194 2.89 -4.27 -2.31
N GLU A 195 3.93 -3.49 -2.65
CA GLU A 195 5.14 -3.98 -3.29
C GLU A 195 6.19 -4.43 -2.27
N TRP A 196 5.94 -4.35 -0.97
CA TRP A 196 6.90 -4.78 0.04
C TRP A 196 7.26 -6.26 -0.14
N ASP A 197 8.55 -6.53 -0.33
CA ASP A 197 9.09 -7.86 -0.65
C ASP A 197 8.70 -8.97 0.33
N LEU A 198 8.43 -8.64 1.59
CA LEU A 198 7.86 -9.57 2.57
C LEU A 198 6.58 -10.26 2.06
N LEU A 199 5.71 -9.54 1.36
CA LEU A 199 4.43 -10.07 0.88
C LEU A 199 4.58 -11.16 -0.19
N LYS A 200 5.73 -11.21 -0.89
CA LYS A 200 6.04 -12.28 -1.84
C LYS A 200 6.14 -13.64 -1.14
N ASP A 201 6.62 -13.65 0.09
CA ASP A 201 6.76 -14.87 0.90
C ASP A 201 5.46 -15.27 1.61
N PHE A 202 4.55 -14.31 1.82
CA PHE A 202 3.28 -14.51 2.53
C PHE A 202 2.07 -14.05 1.68
N PRO A 203 1.73 -14.79 0.60
CA PRO A 203 0.75 -14.34 -0.41
C PRO A 203 -0.69 -14.25 0.10
N LYS A 204 -0.99 -14.78 1.29
CA LYS A 204 -2.30 -14.64 1.97
C LYS A 204 -2.33 -13.47 2.95
N SER A 205 -1.28 -12.63 2.95
CA SER A 205 -1.19 -11.44 3.79
C SER A 205 -1.64 -10.21 3.04
N ASP A 206 -2.49 -9.41 3.67
CA ASP A 206 -2.94 -8.12 3.15
C ASP A 206 -2.43 -6.98 4.03
N ILE A 207 -2.05 -5.85 3.42
CA ILE A 207 -1.73 -4.61 4.13
C ILE A 207 -2.94 -3.68 4.08
N VAL A 208 -3.33 -3.16 5.25
CA VAL A 208 -4.43 -2.21 5.40
C VAL A 208 -3.92 -0.96 6.10
N LEU A 209 -4.29 0.20 5.58
CA LEU A 209 -3.95 1.49 6.18
C LEU A 209 -4.89 1.80 7.36
N ALA A 210 -4.31 2.23 8.48
CA ALA A 210 -5.05 2.65 9.65
C ALA A 210 -4.61 4.06 10.09
N PHE A 211 -5.56 4.86 10.57
CA PHE A 211 -5.24 6.18 11.13
C PHE A 211 -4.43 6.05 12.42
N ARG A 212 -4.84 5.13 13.30
CA ARG A 212 -4.20 4.77 14.58
C ARG A 212 -4.31 3.28 14.83
N SER A 213 -3.44 2.72 15.66
CA SER A 213 -3.56 1.33 16.09
C SER A 213 -4.86 1.16 16.90
N PRO A 214 -5.70 0.15 16.60
CA PRO A 214 -6.92 -0.10 17.37
C PRO A 214 -6.61 -0.60 18.80
N PHE A 215 -5.38 -1.02 19.08
CA PHE A 215 -4.94 -1.53 20.38
C PHE A 215 -4.12 -0.53 21.18
N VAL A 216 -4.18 0.78 20.86
CA VAL A 216 -3.68 1.82 21.77
C VAL A 216 -4.47 1.70 23.06
N ARG A 217 -3.86 1.13 24.10
CA ARG A 217 -4.40 1.20 25.45
C ARG A 217 -4.57 2.68 25.77
N GLN A 218 -5.82 3.12 25.94
CA GLN A 218 -6.12 4.35 26.66
C GLN A 218 -5.61 4.18 28.10
N PHE A 219 -4.33 4.44 28.30
CA PHE A 219 -3.84 4.93 29.57
C PHE A 219 -3.78 6.45 29.46
N SER A 220 -4.95 7.07 29.30
CA SER A 220 -5.15 8.47 29.63
C SER A 220 -5.66 8.50 31.07
N ASP A 221 -4.69 8.62 31.98
CA ASP A 221 -4.76 9.35 33.24
C ASP A 221 -6.01 9.20 34.10
N PHE A 222 -5.96 8.24 35.02
CA PHE A 222 -6.34 8.55 36.39
C PHE A 222 -5.37 9.62 36.90
N SER A 223 -5.74 10.89 36.75
CA SER A 223 -5.12 11.95 37.54
C SER A 223 -5.57 11.78 38.99
N VAL A 224 -4.74 11.09 39.78
CA VAL A 224 -4.69 11.30 41.22
C VAL A 224 -4.00 12.65 41.42
N SER A 225 -4.77 13.66 41.81
CA SER A 225 -4.42 14.78 42.71
C SER A 225 -5.65 15.66 42.90
#